data_AF-A0A9W7AGW1-F1
#
_entry.id   AF-A0A9W7AGW1-F1
#
_cell.length_a   1.000
_cell.length_b   1.000
_cell.length_c   1.000
_cell.angle_alpha   90.00
_cell.angle_beta   90.00
_cell.angle_gamma   90.00
#
_symmetry.space_group_name_H-M   'P 1'
#
loop_
_entity.id
_entity.type
_entity.pdbx_description
1 polymer ?
#
loop_
_entity_poly.entity_id
_entity_poly.type
_entity_poly.pdbx_seq_one_letter_code
_entity_poly.pdbx_strand_id
1 'polypeptide(L)'
;MFRNLFRFGPSFAARLPARGPLHLSLSTSTLPPDQYVHPLSQIVLNRLQNNHSSFLRSFNLDSTLKIRSDGTFTLGKKEDDTYVDTNWDSEERKHFLNVKVGERVGRYCLQDNTKPAWHGSKLSLVERIESAVDGMVIGRGVHEEEM
;
A
#
# COMPACT_ATOMS: atom_id res chain seq x y z
N MET A 1 58.75 -48.07 -1.25
CA MET A 1 59.62 -47.33 -0.30
C MET A 1 59.44 -45.82 -0.54
N PHE A 2 59.52 -45.00 0.52
CA PHE A 2 59.81 -43.54 0.57
C PHE A 2 59.28 -42.62 -0.57
N ARG A 3 58.28 -41.76 -0.29
CA ARG A 3 58.39 -40.34 0.14
C ARG A 3 58.93 -39.41 -0.97
N ASN A 4 58.17 -38.49 -1.59
CA ASN A 4 57.45 -37.29 -1.08
C ASN A 4 58.29 -36.00 -1.15
N LEU A 5 58.00 -35.07 -2.10
CA LEU A 5 58.03 -33.60 -1.89
C LEU A 5 57.42 -32.75 -3.04
N PHE A 6 56.59 -31.74 -2.68
CA PHE A 6 56.48 -30.34 -3.15
C PHE A 6 57.27 -29.92 -4.41
N ARG A 7 56.85 -29.03 -5.34
CA ARG A 7 55.70 -28.11 -5.61
C ARG A 7 55.87 -27.61 -7.08
N PHE A 8 55.04 -26.84 -7.80
CA PHE A 8 53.70 -26.21 -7.77
C PHE A 8 53.35 -25.91 -9.27
N GLY A 9 52.23 -25.31 -9.71
CA GLY A 9 50.96 -24.86 -9.11
C GLY A 9 50.15 -24.05 -10.18
N PRO A 10 48.79 -24.06 -10.20
CA PRO A 10 48.01 -23.39 -11.25
C PRO A 10 47.44 -22.03 -10.83
N SER A 11 47.68 -20.98 -11.62
CA SER A 11 47.07 -19.65 -11.42
C SER A 11 45.66 -19.58 -12.02
N PHE A 12 44.64 -20.01 -11.26
CA PHE A 12 43.24 -19.66 -11.55
C PHE A 12 42.74 -18.63 -10.55
N ALA A 13 42.47 -17.42 -11.05
CA ALA A 13 41.90 -16.34 -10.25
C ALA A 13 40.48 -16.71 -9.78
N ALA A 14 40.21 -16.51 -8.50
CA ALA A 14 38.90 -16.76 -7.92
C ALA A 14 37.87 -15.78 -8.50
N ARG A 15 37.02 -16.25 -9.42
CA ARG A 15 35.78 -15.54 -9.75
C ARG A 15 34.84 -15.64 -8.56
N LEU A 16 34.77 -14.55 -7.79
CA LEU A 16 33.65 -14.31 -6.87
C LEU A 16 32.34 -14.46 -7.65
N PRO A 17 31.36 -15.26 -7.18
CA PRO A 17 30.00 -15.11 -7.66
C PRO A 17 29.53 -13.73 -7.22
N ALA A 18 29.40 -12.80 -8.17
CA ALA A 18 28.87 -11.48 -7.88
C ALA A 18 27.45 -11.66 -7.31
N ARG A 19 27.27 -11.31 -6.04
CA ARG A 19 25.95 -11.16 -5.43
C ARG A 19 25.26 -9.98 -6.10
N GLY A 20 24.64 -10.24 -7.26
CA GLY A 20 23.66 -9.32 -7.82
C GLY A 20 22.59 -9.02 -6.76
N PRO A 21 22.04 -7.79 -6.73
CA PRO A 21 20.97 -7.48 -5.80
C PRO A 21 19.82 -8.47 -6.04
N LEU A 22 19.33 -9.08 -4.96
CA LEU A 22 18.16 -9.93 -5.03
C LEU A 22 16.99 -9.05 -5.44
N HIS A 23 16.61 -9.14 -6.72
CA HIS A 23 15.42 -8.47 -7.24
C HIS A 23 14.20 -9.12 -6.59
N LEU A 24 13.79 -8.59 -5.44
CA LEU A 24 12.53 -8.90 -4.79
C LEU A 24 11.43 -8.55 -5.78
N SER A 25 10.98 -9.57 -6.52
CA SER A 25 9.86 -9.50 -7.44
C SER A 25 8.56 -9.36 -6.64
N LEU A 26 8.37 -8.20 -6.02
CA LEU A 26 7.05 -7.73 -5.67
C LEU A 26 6.22 -7.84 -6.94
N SER A 27 5.20 -8.69 -6.91
CA SER A 27 4.24 -8.82 -7.99
C SER A 27 3.37 -7.58 -7.98
N THR A 28 3.92 -6.48 -8.50
CA THR A 28 3.19 -5.25 -8.77
C THR A 28 2.03 -5.61 -9.69
N SER A 29 0.81 -5.55 -9.15
CA SER A 29 -0.40 -5.83 -9.92
C SER A 29 -0.42 -4.88 -11.10
N THR A 30 -0.11 -5.41 -12.29
CA THR A 30 0.34 -4.59 -13.41
C THR A 30 -0.87 -3.95 -14.06
N LEU A 31 -1.22 -2.77 -13.56
CA LEU A 31 -2.32 -1.97 -14.09
C LEU A 31 -2.09 -1.74 -15.59
N PRO A 32 -3.13 -1.91 -16.45
CA PRO A 32 -2.98 -1.65 -17.88
C PRO A 32 -2.57 -0.19 -18.11
N PRO A 33 -1.71 0.10 -19.10
CA PRO A 33 -0.93 1.34 -19.16
C PRO A 33 -1.76 2.63 -19.30
N ASP A 34 -3.00 2.55 -19.75
CA ASP A 34 -3.93 3.69 -19.87
C ASP A 34 -4.80 3.92 -18.63
N GLN A 35 -4.70 3.09 -17.58
CA GLN A 35 -5.58 3.15 -16.42
C GLN A 35 -5.10 4.15 -15.36
N TYR A 36 -5.51 5.41 -15.55
CA TYR A 36 -5.30 6.50 -14.60
C TYR A 36 -5.82 6.17 -13.18
N VAL A 37 -5.02 6.51 -12.17
CA VAL A 37 -5.41 6.51 -10.75
C VAL A 37 -5.18 7.92 -10.19
N HIS A 38 -6.17 8.47 -9.50
CA HIS A 38 -6.09 9.79 -8.90
C HIS A 38 -5.03 9.81 -7.79
N PRO A 39 -4.14 10.82 -7.68
CA PRO A 39 -3.00 10.80 -6.75
C PRO A 39 -3.35 10.46 -5.29
N LEU A 40 -4.49 10.96 -4.78
CA LEU A 40 -4.95 10.62 -3.42
C LEU A 40 -5.32 9.13 -3.28
N SER A 41 -5.94 8.55 -4.30
CA SER A 41 -6.26 7.12 -4.35
C SER A 41 -5.00 6.27 -4.55
N GLN A 42 -4.02 6.77 -5.31
CA GLN A 42 -2.73 6.09 -5.49
C GLN A 42 -1.94 5.99 -4.18
N ILE A 43 -1.96 7.02 -3.32
CA ILE A 43 -1.34 6.98 -1.98
C ILE A 43 -1.98 5.86 -1.14
N VAL A 44 -3.32 5.81 -1.07
CA VAL A 44 -4.05 4.77 -0.34
C VAL A 44 -3.72 3.38 -0.88
N LEU A 45 -3.80 3.18 -2.19
CA LEU A 45 -3.55 1.88 -2.83
C LEU A 45 -2.12 1.38 -2.58
N ASN A 46 -1.13 2.28 -2.70
CA ASN A 46 0.27 1.98 -2.45
C ASN A 46 0.53 1.62 -0.98
N ARG A 47 -0.11 2.33 -0.03
CA ARG A 47 -0.03 2.00 1.41
C ARG A 47 -0.64 0.64 1.72
N LEU A 48 -1.80 0.34 1.15
CA LEU A 48 -2.47 -0.96 1.32
C LEU A 48 -1.63 -2.12 0.76
N GLN A 49 -1.04 -1.95 -0.43
CA GLN A 49 -0.24 -3.00 -1.06
C GLN A 49 1.12 -3.24 -0.37
N ASN A 50 1.84 -2.18 0.02
CA ASN A 50 3.17 -2.31 0.63
C ASN A 50 3.10 -2.71 2.11
N ASN A 51 2.23 -2.08 2.90
CA ASN A 51 2.23 -2.21 4.36
C ASN A 51 1.15 -3.19 4.88
N HIS A 52 0.05 -3.36 4.13
CA HIS A 52 -1.14 -4.12 4.57
C HIS A 52 -1.52 -5.29 3.65
N SER A 53 -0.60 -5.79 2.83
CA SER A 53 -0.85 -6.95 1.97
C SER A 53 -1.24 -8.22 2.73
N SER A 54 -0.85 -8.34 4.01
CA SER A 54 -1.34 -9.38 4.93
C SER A 54 -2.85 -9.27 5.21
N PHE A 55 -3.34 -8.06 5.49
CA PHE A 55 -4.77 -7.76 5.67
C PHE A 55 -5.56 -7.94 4.36
N LEU A 56 -5.00 -7.48 3.23
CA LEU A 56 -5.66 -7.70 1.94
C LEU A 56 -5.86 -9.19 1.65
N ARG A 57 -4.87 -10.04 1.99
CA ARG A 57 -4.96 -11.49 1.84
C ARG A 57 -5.90 -12.15 2.84
N SER A 58 -5.89 -11.73 4.12
CA SER A 58 -6.78 -12.32 5.14
C SER A 58 -8.26 -12.08 4.85
N PHE A 59 -8.58 -11.02 4.09
CA PHE A 59 -9.94 -10.69 3.66
C PHE A 59 -10.18 -10.90 2.14
N ASN A 60 -9.24 -11.54 1.43
CA ASN A 60 -9.30 -11.81 -0.02
C ASN A 60 -9.63 -10.57 -0.91
N LEU A 61 -9.11 -9.41 -0.49
CA LEU A 61 -9.28 -8.11 -1.13
C LEU A 61 -8.29 -7.86 -2.28
N ASP A 62 -7.13 -8.53 -2.27
CA ASP A 62 -6.07 -8.34 -3.28
C ASP A 62 -6.43 -8.92 -4.66
N SER A 63 -7.29 -9.93 -4.70
CA SER A 63 -7.78 -10.59 -5.92
C SER A 63 -8.84 -9.79 -6.72
N THR A 64 -9.32 -8.66 -6.20
CA THR A 64 -10.55 -7.99 -6.66
C THR A 64 -10.42 -6.49 -6.96
N LEU A 65 -9.19 -6.00 -7.18
CA LEU A 65 -8.93 -4.59 -7.56
C LEU A 65 -9.65 -4.19 -8.85
N LYS A 66 -10.51 -3.17 -8.76
CA LYS A 66 -11.17 -2.48 -9.88
C LYS A 66 -10.87 -0.98 -9.79
N ILE A 67 -10.38 -0.38 -10.86
CA ILE A 67 -10.18 1.08 -10.97
C ILE A 67 -11.25 1.69 -11.88
N ARG A 68 -11.77 2.85 -11.49
CA ARG A 68 -12.83 3.61 -12.15
C ARG A 68 -12.24 4.72 -13.04
N SER A 69 -13.04 5.23 -13.97
CA SER A 69 -12.65 6.28 -14.93
C SER A 69 -12.39 7.66 -14.31
N ASP A 70 -12.81 7.88 -13.06
CA ASP A 70 -12.49 9.05 -12.23
C ASP A 70 -11.15 8.89 -11.47
N GLY A 71 -10.44 7.77 -11.67
CA GLY A 71 -9.20 7.43 -11.00
C GLY A 71 -9.37 6.95 -9.57
N THR A 72 -10.59 6.68 -9.09
CA THR A 72 -10.77 6.00 -7.80
C THR A 72 -10.76 4.47 -7.97
N PHE A 73 -10.65 3.71 -6.87
CA PHE A 73 -10.59 2.25 -6.94
C PHE A 73 -11.55 1.57 -5.96
N THR A 74 -11.72 0.26 -6.12
CA THR A 74 -12.38 -0.64 -5.16
C THR A 74 -11.58 -1.94 -5.09
N LEU A 75 -11.25 -2.37 -3.87
CA LEU A 75 -10.76 -3.70 -3.52
C LEU A 75 -11.91 -4.44 -2.81
N GLY A 76 -12.02 -5.76 -2.99
CA GLY A 76 -13.11 -6.57 -2.43
C GLY A 76 -14.40 -6.54 -3.25
N LYS A 77 -15.47 -7.13 -2.68
CA LYS A 77 -16.84 -7.07 -3.23
C LYS A 77 -17.77 -6.39 -2.25
N LYS A 78 -18.63 -5.51 -2.76
CA LYS A 78 -19.71 -4.89 -1.96
C LYS A 78 -20.82 -5.88 -1.59
N GLU A 79 -20.90 -7.01 -2.31
CA GLU A 79 -21.77 -8.15 -2.01
C GLU A 79 -21.33 -8.91 -0.74
N ASP A 80 -20.02 -9.03 -0.49
CA ASP A 80 -19.47 -9.76 0.66
C ASP A 80 -19.34 -8.86 1.92
N ASP A 81 -19.90 -7.65 1.87
CA ASP A 81 -19.75 -6.60 2.89
C ASP A 81 -18.29 -6.34 3.33
N THR A 82 -17.36 -6.63 2.42
CA THR A 82 -15.92 -6.70 2.66
C THR A 82 -15.21 -6.05 1.47
N TYR A 83 -14.97 -4.75 1.59
CA TYR A 83 -14.36 -3.91 0.56
C TYR A 83 -13.57 -2.73 1.16
N VAL A 84 -12.59 -2.25 0.39
CA VAL A 84 -11.92 -0.96 0.61
C VAL A 84 -12.01 -0.19 -0.69
N ASP A 85 -12.69 0.94 -0.69
CA ASP A 85 -12.84 1.77 -1.89
C ASP A 85 -12.40 3.22 -1.65
N THR A 86 -12.09 3.89 -2.75
CA THR A 86 -12.11 5.34 -2.81
C THR A 86 -13.23 5.78 -3.72
N ASN A 87 -13.87 6.91 -3.38
CA ASN A 87 -14.94 7.49 -4.17
C ASN A 87 -14.72 9.00 -4.32
N TRP A 88 -15.14 9.55 -5.46
CA TRP A 88 -15.28 10.98 -5.65
C TRP A 88 -16.72 11.37 -5.35
N ASP A 89 -16.90 12.34 -4.47
CA ASP A 89 -18.18 12.98 -4.20
C ASP A 89 -18.26 14.25 -5.04
N SER A 90 -19.21 14.31 -5.98
CA SER A 90 -19.38 15.44 -6.89
C SER A 90 -20.09 16.64 -6.24
N GLU A 91 -20.82 16.43 -5.15
CA GLU A 91 -21.56 17.49 -4.45
C GLU A 91 -20.63 18.18 -3.44
N GLU A 92 -19.96 17.39 -2.59
CA GLU A 92 -18.94 17.89 -1.67
C GLU A 92 -17.64 18.29 -2.38
N ARG A 93 -17.42 17.82 -3.61
CA ARG A 93 -16.18 17.97 -4.41
C ARG A 93 -14.94 17.43 -3.69
N LYS A 94 -15.10 16.29 -3.01
CA LYS A 94 -14.09 15.64 -2.15
C LYS A 94 -13.82 14.20 -2.59
N HIS A 95 -12.60 13.74 -2.37
CA HIS A 95 -12.31 12.30 -2.39
C HIS A 95 -12.50 11.72 -0.99
N PHE A 96 -13.14 10.57 -0.91
CA PHE A 96 -13.27 9.78 0.31
C PHE A 96 -12.60 8.41 0.15
N LEU A 97 -12.01 7.92 1.23
CA LEU A 97 -11.70 6.51 1.46
C LEU A 97 -12.84 5.92 2.29
N ASN A 98 -13.38 4.77 1.90
CA ASN A 98 -14.28 3.98 2.73
C ASN A 98 -13.71 2.58 2.93
N VAL A 99 -13.82 2.07 4.16
CA VAL A 99 -13.46 0.71 4.54
C VAL A 99 -14.71 0.07 5.13
N LYS A 100 -15.12 -1.09 4.59
CA LYS A 100 -16.10 -1.97 5.23
C LYS A 100 -15.53 -3.38 5.27
N VAL A 101 -15.40 -3.97 6.45
CA VAL A 101 -14.92 -5.36 6.63
C VAL A 101 -15.75 -5.99 7.74
N GLY A 102 -16.83 -6.67 7.33
CA GLY A 102 -17.86 -7.15 8.25
C GLY A 102 -18.48 -5.98 9.02
N GLU A 103 -18.41 -6.04 10.35
CA GLU A 103 -18.92 -4.98 11.24
C GLU A 103 -18.04 -3.71 11.27
N ARG A 104 -16.77 -3.77 10.83
CA ARG A 104 -15.89 -2.60 10.81
C ARG A 104 -16.26 -1.68 9.65
N VAL A 105 -16.73 -0.47 9.95
CA VAL A 105 -17.04 0.59 8.96
C VAL A 105 -16.20 1.83 9.27
N GLY A 106 -15.60 2.43 8.24
CA GLY A 106 -14.88 3.71 8.35
C GLY A 106 -14.96 4.53 7.06
N ARG A 107 -15.02 5.86 7.18
CA ARG A 107 -14.96 6.83 6.06
C ARG A 107 -14.01 7.98 6.41
N TYR A 108 -13.08 8.31 5.52
CA TYR A 108 -12.09 9.38 5.70
C TYR A 108 -12.07 10.32 4.50
N CYS A 109 -12.01 11.63 4.74
CA CYS A 109 -11.85 12.63 3.68
C CYS A 109 -10.37 12.73 3.28
N LEU A 110 -10.05 12.38 2.04
CA LEU A 110 -8.68 12.42 1.48
C LEU A 110 -8.24 13.83 1.07
N GLN A 111 -9.14 14.82 1.06
CA GLN A 111 -8.78 16.24 0.93
C GLN A 111 -8.55 16.88 2.30
N ASP A 112 -7.40 17.51 2.48
CA ASP A 112 -6.99 18.21 3.72
C ASP A 112 -6.91 19.74 3.56
N ASN A 113 -7.74 20.31 2.68
CA ASN A 113 -7.71 21.74 2.38
C ASN A 113 -8.63 22.56 3.32
N THR A 114 -9.24 21.93 4.33
CA THR A 114 -10.18 22.56 5.28
C THR A 114 -9.56 22.99 6.60
N LYS A 115 -8.33 22.55 6.93
CA LYS A 115 -7.56 23.17 8.03
C LYS A 115 -6.91 24.45 7.53
N PRO A 116 -7.22 25.63 8.10
CA PRO A 116 -6.50 26.86 7.76
C PRO A 116 -5.04 26.76 8.25
N ALA A 117 -4.14 27.47 7.57
CA ALA A 117 -2.68 27.28 7.62
C ALA A 117 -1.99 27.56 8.99
N TRP A 118 -2.74 27.74 10.07
CA TRP A 118 -2.26 27.93 11.44
C TRP A 118 -2.53 26.72 12.36
N HIS A 119 -3.32 25.71 11.94
CA HIS A 119 -3.42 24.45 12.68
C HIS A 119 -2.16 23.60 12.50
N GLY A 120 -1.31 23.57 13.53
CA GLY A 120 0.04 22.98 13.54
C GLY A 120 0.13 21.44 13.47
N SER A 121 -0.68 20.78 12.64
CA SER A 121 -0.47 19.37 12.28
C SER A 121 0.84 19.25 11.47
N LYS A 122 1.92 18.77 12.11
CA LYS A 122 3.26 18.63 11.50
C LYS A 122 3.36 17.56 10.39
N LEU A 123 2.33 16.75 10.20
CA LEU A 123 2.30 15.66 9.22
C LEU A 123 1.84 16.15 7.86
N SER A 124 2.51 15.69 6.81
CA SER A 124 2.11 15.91 5.42
C SER A 124 0.77 15.23 5.09
N LEU A 125 0.15 15.65 3.98
CA LEU A 125 -1.04 15.02 3.40
C LEU A 125 -0.85 13.50 3.23
N VAL A 126 0.35 13.07 2.81
CA VAL A 126 0.67 11.65 2.61
C VAL A 126 0.63 10.91 3.94
N GLU A 127 1.39 11.36 4.94
CA GLU A 127 1.45 10.74 6.28
C GLU A 127 0.07 10.70 6.96
N ARG A 128 -0.78 11.71 6.73
CA ARG A 128 -2.15 11.74 7.24
C ARG A 128 -3.06 10.71 6.57
N ILE A 129 -2.98 10.58 5.25
CA ILE A 129 -3.72 9.54 4.51
C ILE A 129 -3.22 8.15 4.93
N GLU A 130 -1.91 7.95 5.04
CA GLU A 130 -1.34 6.69 5.53
C GLU A 130 -1.78 6.36 6.96
N SER A 131 -1.74 7.32 7.88
CA SER A 131 -2.17 7.13 9.26
C SER A 131 -3.68 6.83 9.37
N ALA A 132 -4.51 7.39 8.50
CA ALA A 132 -5.94 7.08 8.44
C ALA A 132 -6.19 5.67 7.89
N VAL A 133 -5.47 5.26 6.84
CA VAL A 133 -5.48 3.87 6.32
C VAL A 133 -5.06 2.89 7.41
N ASP A 134 -3.92 3.13 8.06
CA ASP A 134 -3.40 2.29 9.13
C ASP A 134 -4.41 2.13 10.28
N GLY A 135 -5.04 3.23 10.71
CA GLY A 135 -6.06 3.23 11.76
C GLY A 135 -7.28 2.36 11.43
N MET A 136 -7.84 2.54 10.22
CA MET A 136 -9.00 1.79 9.74
C MET A 136 -8.71 0.31 9.50
N VAL A 137 -7.53 -0.01 8.97
CA VAL A 137 -7.11 -1.37 8.63
C VAL A 137 -6.75 -2.19 9.87
N ILE A 138 -5.88 -1.65 10.74
CA ILE A 138 -5.46 -2.32 11.97
C ILE A 138 -6.63 -2.39 12.95
N GLY A 139 -7.45 -1.33 13.02
CA GLY A 139 -8.59 -1.25 13.93
C GLY A 139 -8.20 -0.80 15.32
N ARG A 140 -7.43 0.29 15.43
CA ARG A 140 -7.72 1.26 16.47
C ARG A 140 -8.84 2.14 15.91
N GLY A 141 -10.08 1.82 16.29
CA GLY A 141 -11.19 2.75 16.07
C GLY A 141 -10.83 4.06 16.75
N VAL A 142 -10.74 5.15 15.97
CA VAL A 142 -10.43 6.47 16.51
C VAL A 142 -11.68 7.01 17.18
N HIS A 143 -11.89 6.60 18.43
CA HIS A 143 -12.60 7.44 19.38
C HIS A 143 -11.78 8.72 19.51
N GLU A 144 -12.19 9.79 18.83
CA GLU A 144 -11.86 11.16 19.22
C GLU A 144 -12.65 11.50 20.50
N GLU A 145 -12.30 10.81 21.59
CA GLU A 145 -12.69 11.18 22.95
C GLU A 145 -11.63 12.14 23.48
N GLU A 146 -11.66 13.39 23.00
CA GLU A 146 -10.92 14.49 23.61
C GLU A 146 -11.91 15.42 24.35
N MET A 147 -11.71 15.40 25.67
CA MET A 147 -12.45 15.96 26.81
C MET A 147 -12.82 17.45 26.72
#